data_AF-A0A7W1JF36-F1
#
_entry.id   AF-A0A7W1JF36-F1
#
_cell.length_a   1.000
_cell.length_b   1.000
_cell.length_c   1.000
_cell.angle_alpha   90.00
_cell.angle_beta   90.00
_cell.angle_gamma   90.00
#
_symmetry.space_group_name_H-M   'P 1'
#
loop_
_entity.id
_entity.type
_entity.pdbx_description
1 polymer ?
#
loop_
_entity_poly.entity_id
_entity_poly.type
_entity_poly.pdbx_seq_one_letter_code
_entity_poly.pdbx_strand_id
1 'polypeptide(L)'
;MIDPPPDLVIEIDVTSPSLPRFPIFAAVGVPEVWRYDGSRVQFFKLDGGQYVEVEHSLALPPLTDAVATGFLKDSEETKSTVWLRHVREWARQQNQSED
;
A
#
# COMPACT_ATOMS: atom_id res chain seq x y z
N MET A 1 -7.40 -28.64 2.58
CA MET A 1 -6.46 -27.63 2.08
C MET A 1 -7.17 -26.30 2.21
N ILE A 2 -6.67 -25.42 3.07
CA ILE A 2 -7.24 -24.09 3.29
C ILE A 2 -6.37 -23.14 2.48
N ASP A 3 -6.99 -22.25 1.69
CA ASP A 3 -6.24 -21.27 0.91
C ASP A 3 -5.49 -20.31 1.85
N PRO A 4 -4.21 -19.99 1.56
CA PRO A 4 -3.48 -19.03 2.36
C PRO A 4 -4.14 -17.64 2.26
N PRO A 5 -4.05 -16.82 3.32
CA PRO A 5 -4.52 -15.45 3.22
C PRO A 5 -3.72 -14.67 2.17
N PRO A 6 -4.30 -13.63 1.57
CA PRO A 6 -3.56 -12.68 0.76
C PRO A 6 -2.39 -12.05 1.54
N ASP A 7 -1.26 -11.84 0.87
CA ASP A 7 -0.09 -11.17 1.44
C ASP A 7 -0.31 -9.64 1.56
N LEU A 8 -1.22 -9.06 0.77
CA LEU A 8 -1.54 -7.64 0.77
C LEU A 8 -2.99 -7.42 0.32
N VAL A 9 -3.70 -6.52 1.00
CA VAL A 9 -5.01 -5.99 0.56
C VAL A 9 -4.88 -4.49 0.29
N ILE A 10 -5.48 -4.00 -0.80
CA ILE A 10 -5.55 -2.56 -1.12
C ILE A 10 -7.01 -2.13 -1.14
N GLU A 11 -7.35 -1.14 -0.32
CA GLU A 11 -8.69 -0.56 -0.17
C GLU A 11 -8.71 0.89 -0.67
N ILE A 12 -9.76 1.24 -1.43
CA ILE A 12 -9.98 2.60 -1.96
C ILE A 12 -11.24 3.17 -1.31
N ASP A 13 -11.04 4.08 -0.35
CA ASP A 13 -12.04 4.63 0.56
C ASP A 13 -12.60 5.97 0.10
N VAL A 14 -12.88 6.12 -1.20
CA VAL A 14 -13.33 7.41 -1.75
C VAL A 14 -14.80 7.71 -1.41
N THR A 15 -15.63 6.67 -1.28
CA THR A 15 -17.08 6.81 -1.08
C THR A 15 -17.62 6.07 0.13
N SER A 16 -16.81 5.22 0.77
CA SER A 16 -17.19 4.45 1.97
C SER A 16 -15.95 4.05 2.76
N PRO A 17 -15.94 4.19 4.09
CA PRO A 17 -14.77 3.83 4.89
C PRO A 17 -14.58 2.29 4.93
N SER A 18 -13.37 1.81 4.68
CA SER A 18 -12.93 0.39 4.80
C SER A 18 -12.52 0.00 6.21
N LEU A 19 -12.37 0.94 7.15
CA LEU A 19 -12.10 0.63 8.57
C LEU A 19 -13.02 -0.47 9.15
N PRO A 20 -14.32 -0.57 8.79
CA PRO A 20 -15.19 -1.67 9.22
C PRO A 20 -14.75 -3.07 8.75
N ARG A 21 -13.88 -3.19 7.74
CA ARG A 21 -13.37 -4.47 7.19
C ARG A 21 -12.11 -4.98 7.88
N PHE A 22 -11.40 -4.11 8.63
CA PHE A 22 -10.16 -4.46 9.32
C PHE A 22 -10.29 -5.69 10.23
N PRO A 23 -11.36 -5.87 11.03
CA PRO A 23 -11.53 -7.07 11.83
C PRO A 23 -11.61 -8.37 11.00
N ILE A 24 -12.15 -8.30 9.78
CA ILE A 24 -12.26 -9.47 8.88
C ILE A 24 -10.86 -9.83 8.35
N PHE A 25 -10.10 -8.84 7.89
CA PHE A 25 -8.74 -9.06 7.39
C PHE A 25 -7.79 -9.57 8.48
N ALA A 26 -7.93 -9.06 9.71
CA ALA A 26 -7.19 -9.54 10.87
C ALA A 26 -7.56 -10.99 11.22
N ALA A 27 -8.85 -11.36 11.15
CA ALA A 27 -9.30 -12.72 11.45
C ALA A 27 -8.81 -13.76 10.45
N VAL A 28 -8.61 -13.38 9.17
CA VAL A 28 -8.01 -14.28 8.16
C VAL A 28 -6.48 -14.18 8.12
N GLY A 29 -5.87 -13.21 8.79
CA GLY A 29 -4.42 -13.09 8.93
C GLY A 29 -3.70 -12.37 7.79
N VAL A 30 -4.36 -11.40 7.12
CA VAL A 30 -3.68 -10.56 6.11
C VAL A 30 -2.61 -9.72 6.80
N PRO A 31 -1.31 -9.84 6.43
CA PRO A 31 -0.24 -9.19 7.16
C PRO A 31 -0.18 -7.68 6.91
N GLU A 32 -0.68 -7.19 5.76
CA GLU A 32 -0.67 -5.77 5.40
C GLU A 32 -1.94 -5.33 4.67
N VAL A 33 -2.44 -4.14 5.00
CA VAL A 33 -3.54 -3.46 4.30
C VAL A 33 -3.08 -2.06 3.91
N TRP A 34 -3.24 -1.71 2.64
CA TRP A 34 -3.11 -0.34 2.15
C TRP A 34 -4.47 0.30 2.04
N ARG A 35 -4.58 1.56 2.45
CA ARG A 35 -5.81 2.34 2.36
C ARG A 35 -5.52 3.65 1.63
N TYR A 36 -6.30 3.97 0.62
CA TYR A 36 -6.31 5.29 -0.01
C TYR A 36 -7.62 5.99 0.28
N ASP A 37 -7.59 7.11 1.00
CA ASP A 37 -8.79 7.86 1.40
C ASP A 37 -9.26 8.91 0.38
N GLY A 38 -8.67 8.89 -0.82
CA GLY A 38 -8.85 9.92 -1.84
C GLY A 38 -7.84 11.07 -1.76
N SER A 39 -6.95 11.07 -0.75
CA SER A 39 -5.93 12.11 -0.58
C SER A 39 -4.54 11.57 -0.21
N ARG A 40 -4.48 10.54 0.65
CA ARG A 40 -3.25 9.92 1.15
C ARG A 40 -3.39 8.40 1.15
N VAL A 41 -2.30 7.73 0.78
CA VAL A 41 -2.10 6.30 1.01
C VAL A 41 -1.58 6.10 2.42
N GLN A 42 -2.15 5.13 3.13
CA GLN A 42 -1.72 4.70 4.46
C GLN A 42 -1.46 3.21 4.43
N PHE A 43 -0.40 2.76 5.11
CA PHE A 43 -0.10 1.34 5.26
C PHE A 43 -0.41 0.89 6.68
N PHE A 44 -1.00 -0.29 6.82
CA PHE A 44 -1.33 -0.88 8.08
C PHE A 44 -0.77 -2.29 8.14
N LYS A 45 0.03 -2.59 9.17
CA LYS A 45 0.49 -3.96 9.43
C LYS A 45 -0.40 -4.63 10.48
N LEU A 46 -0.60 -5.93 10.35
CA LEU A 46 -1.23 -6.75 11.37
C LEU A 46 -0.23 -7.00 12.51
N ASP A 47 -0.54 -6.52 13.71
CA ASP A 47 0.24 -6.69 14.93
C ASP A 47 -0.68 -7.07 16.10
N GLY A 48 -0.43 -8.21 16.72
CA GLY A 48 -1.25 -8.68 17.85
C GLY A 48 -2.74 -8.84 17.55
N GLY A 49 -3.12 -9.08 16.29
CA GLY A 49 -4.54 -9.21 15.86
C GLY A 49 -5.24 -7.87 15.58
N GLN A 50 -4.50 -6.76 15.57
CA GLN A 50 -5.02 -5.44 15.21
C GLN A 50 -4.12 -4.80 14.16
N TYR A 51 -4.68 -3.86 13.39
CA TYR A 51 -3.91 -3.11 12.41
C TYR A 51 -3.31 -1.85 13.03
N VAL A 52 -2.01 -1.66 12.83
CA VAL A 52 -1.28 -0.46 13.24
C VAL A 52 -0.69 0.24 12.02
N GLU A 53 -0.83 1.56 11.94
CA GLU A 53 -0.30 2.36 10.84
C GLU A 53 1.24 2.32 10.85
N VAL A 54 1.84 2.15 9.68
CA VAL A 54 3.28 2.14 9.46
C VAL A 54 3.65 3.01 8.26
N GLU A 55 4.86 3.55 8.28
CA GLU A 55 5.36 4.41 7.20
C GLU A 55 5.83 3.60 5.98
N HIS A 56 6.46 2.45 6.21
CA HIS A 56 7.05 1.62 5.16
C HIS A 56 6.17 0.39 4.90
N SER A 57 6.02 0.02 3.63
CA SER A 57 5.26 -1.18 3.28
C SER A 57 6.00 -2.44 3.69
N LEU A 58 5.26 -3.48 4.12
CA LEU A 58 5.85 -4.80 4.38
C LEU A 58 6.06 -5.59 3.08
N ALA A 59 5.10 -5.52 2.16
CA ALA A 59 5.11 -6.18 0.88
C ALA A 59 6.09 -5.52 -0.11
N LEU A 60 6.30 -4.21 0.02
CA LEU A 60 7.22 -3.42 -0.81
C LEU A 60 8.11 -2.52 0.07
N PRO A 61 9.09 -3.08 0.81
CA PRO A 61 9.89 -2.38 1.82
C PRO A 61 10.46 -0.98 1.47
N PRO A 62 11.01 -0.72 0.28
CA PRO A 62 11.50 0.62 -0.04
C PRO A 62 10.39 1.64 -0.28
N LEU A 63 9.13 1.21 -0.38
CA LEU A 63 7.99 2.08 -0.60
C LEU A 63 7.47 2.63 0.73
N THR A 64 7.49 3.95 0.85
CA THR A 64 6.78 4.66 1.92
C THR A 64 5.40 5.12 1.47
N ASP A 65 4.53 5.33 2.45
CA ASP A 65 3.19 5.88 2.27
C ASP A 65 3.20 7.24 1.56
N ALA A 66 4.22 8.08 1.84
CA ALA A 66 4.46 9.36 1.21
C ALA A 66 4.81 9.22 -0.28
N VAL A 67 5.69 8.27 -0.63
CA VAL A 67 6.04 7.98 -2.03
C VAL A 67 4.83 7.43 -2.77
N ALA A 68 4.09 6.48 -2.19
CA ALA A 68 2.87 5.93 -2.78
C ALA A 68 1.80 7.01 -3.03
N THR A 69 1.62 7.91 -2.06
CA THR A 69 0.74 9.08 -2.20
C THR A 69 1.20 9.99 -3.33
N GLY A 70 2.51 10.24 -3.44
CA GLY A 70 3.09 11.02 -4.52
C GLY A 70 2.83 10.41 -5.90
N PHE A 71 2.94 9.09 -6.03
CA PHE A 71 2.61 8.40 -7.28
C PHE A 71 1.14 8.56 -7.67
N LEU A 72 0.20 8.45 -6.72
CA LEU A 72 -1.22 8.64 -7.06
C LEU A 72 -1.49 10.07 -7.53
N LYS A 73 -0.88 11.09 -6.89
CA LYS A 73 -1.00 12.48 -7.32
C LYS A 73 -0.41 12.73 -8.71
N ASP A 74 0.80 12.24 -8.98
CA ASP A 74 1.41 12.37 -10.32
C ASP A 74 0.55 11.68 -11.41
N SER A 75 -0.15 10.59 -11.05
CA SER A 75 -1.00 9.88 -12.01
C SER A 75 -2.20 10.68 -12.52
N GLU A 76 -2.64 11.71 -11.78
CA GLU A 76 -3.76 12.59 -12.17
C GLU A 76 -3.34 13.60 -13.23
N GLU A 77 -2.07 14.03 -13.22
CA GLU A 77 -1.54 15.09 -14.10
C GLU A 77 -0.79 14.52 -15.31
N THR A 78 -0.36 13.26 -15.23
CA THR A 78 0.57 12.65 -16.18
C THR A 78 -0.08 11.53 -17.00
N LYS A 79 0.30 11.39 -18.27
CA LYS A 79 -0.11 10.25 -19.10
C LYS A 79 0.39 8.93 -18.48
N SER A 80 -0.44 7.89 -18.49
CA SER A 80 -0.12 6.60 -17.85
C SER A 80 1.24 6.00 -18.26
N THR A 81 1.68 6.19 -19.51
CA THR A 81 2.98 5.70 -19.99
C THR A 81 4.17 6.43 -19.36
N VAL A 82 4.04 7.74 -19.12
CA VAL A 82 5.06 8.55 -18.46
C VAL A 82 5.08 8.26 -16.97
N TRP A 83 3.90 8.16 -16.35
CA TRP A 83 3.76 7.77 -14.95
C TRP A 83 4.40 6.40 -14.66
N LEU A 84 4.09 5.39 -15.48
CA LEU A 84 4.70 4.05 -15.34
C LEU A 84 6.23 4.09 -15.48
N ARG A 85 6.78 5.01 -16.29
CA ARG A 85 8.22 5.18 -16.39
C ARG A 85 8.80 5.77 -15.11
N HIS A 86 8.19 6.80 -14.54
CA HIS A 86 8.64 7.40 -13.27
C HIS A 86 8.65 6.37 -12.13
N VAL A 87 7.58 5.57 -11.99
CA VAL A 87 7.51 4.51 -10.98
C VAL A 87 8.64 3.48 -11.17
N ARG A 88 8.92 3.07 -12.42
CA ARG A 88 10.00 2.11 -12.73
C ARG A 88 11.39 2.68 -12.47
N GLU A 89 11.61 3.95 -12.79
CA GLU A 89 12.88 4.65 -12.55
C GLU A 89 13.15 4.76 -11.06
N TRP A 90 12.13 5.16 -10.27
CA TRP A 90 12.21 5.16 -8.82
C TRP A 90 12.53 3.77 -8.27
N ALA A 91 11.82 2.72 -8.69
CA ALA A 91 12.03 1.36 -8.19
C ALA A 91 13.46 0.85 -8.46
N ARG A 92 14.04 1.20 -9.62
CA ARG A 92 15.42 0.85 -9.96
C ARG A 92 16.45 1.56 -9.08
N GLN A 93 16.18 2.78 -8.65
CA GLN A 93 17.09 3.54 -7.77
C GLN A 93 17.12 2.96 -6.36
N GLN A 94 15.98 2.48 -5.86
CA GLN A 94 15.92 1.82 -4.54
C GLN A 94 16.75 0.53 -4.52
N ASN A 95 16.66 -0.29 -5.56
CA ASN A 95 17.47 -1.51 -5.69
C ASN A 95 18.99 -1.28 -5.89
N GLN A 96 19.43 -0.05 -6.19
CA GLN A 96 20.85 0.30 -6.33
C GLN A 96 21.43 0.91 -5.05
N SER A 97 20.59 1.18 -4.04
CA SER A 97 20.99 1.82 -2.79
C SER A 97 21.33 0.79 -1.69
N GLU A 98 21.28 -0.52 -2.02
CA GLU A 98 21.60 -1.64 -1.13
C GLU A 98 23.03 -2.21 -1.31
N ASP A 99 23.89 -1.54 -2.11
CA ASP A 99 25.34 -1.84 -2.23
C ASP A 99 26.21 -0.94 -1.33
#